data_AF-A0A8H4PSX1-F1
#
_entry.id   AF-A0A8H4PSX1-F1
#
_cell.length_a   1.000
_cell.length_b   1.000
_cell.length_c   1.000
_cell.angle_alpha   90.00
_cell.angle_beta   90.00
_cell.angle_gamma   90.00
#
_symmetry.space_group_name_H-M   'P 1'
#
loop_
_entity.id
_entity.type
_entity.pdbx_description
1 polymer ?
#
loop_
_entity_poly.entity_id
_entity_poly.type
_entity_poly.pdbx_seq_one_letter_code
_entity_poly.pdbx_strand_id
1 'polypeptide(L)'
;MRKTLFPLHPNLRLTALLPSLDMPHHPHPKEWIPYREGVTIAGKTSSGKGTLVEVGMEEPVEIEEQIPPKTRLTLLFADDQSQYPECVHPSAPRTDGGYYWGYTVRRCASLSSVFTESPYDDGYDVSIGTSERGLPVSRAFPPSSSKPLKFKHLLIVFGGPRGLEFASMNDEELSGRDVQGIKTRELFDHWLNVLPNQGSRTIRTDEAVFIALTALRGLWDAG
;
A
#
# COMPACT_ATOMS: atom_id res chain seq x y z
N MET A 1 -15.29 12.33 3.24
CA MET A 1 -14.52 11.28 3.98
C MET A 1 -13.49 11.79 4.99
N ARG A 2 -12.43 12.56 4.62
CA ARG A 2 -11.32 12.89 5.56
C ARG A 2 -11.78 13.53 6.88
N LYS A 3 -12.68 14.52 6.83
CA LYS A 3 -13.24 15.18 8.01
C LYS A 3 -14.06 14.25 8.92
N THR A 4 -14.64 13.19 8.33
CA THR A 4 -15.47 12.21 9.04
C THR A 4 -14.62 11.16 9.76
N LEU A 5 -13.55 10.71 9.10
CA LEU A 5 -12.69 9.61 9.59
C LEU A 5 -11.60 10.09 10.55
N PHE A 6 -11.08 11.32 10.36
CA PHE A 6 -9.99 11.84 11.16
C PHE A 6 -10.46 12.99 12.04
N PRO A 7 -10.39 12.87 13.38
CA PRO A 7 -10.62 14.00 14.26
C PRO A 7 -9.54 15.07 14.01
N LEU A 8 -9.86 16.32 14.35
CA LEU A 8 -8.88 17.41 14.29
C LEU A 8 -7.71 17.08 15.23
N HIS A 9 -6.53 16.88 14.63
CA HIS A 9 -5.33 16.49 15.35
C HIS A 9 -4.20 17.50 15.06
N PRO A 10 -3.45 17.98 16.06
CA PRO A 10 -2.38 18.97 15.86
C PRO A 10 -1.34 18.54 14.82
N ASN A 11 -0.95 17.26 14.81
CA ASN A 11 -0.01 16.70 13.83
C ASN A 11 -0.55 16.68 12.39
N LEU A 12 -1.87 16.83 12.20
CA LEU A 12 -2.52 16.83 10.88
C LEU A 12 -2.93 18.25 10.44
N ARG A 13 -2.62 19.30 11.21
CA ARG A 13 -3.06 20.68 10.90
C ARG A 13 -2.55 21.22 9.56
N LEU A 14 -1.41 20.72 9.09
CA LEU A 14 -0.75 21.15 7.84
C LEU A 14 -0.94 20.15 6.69
N THR A 15 -1.83 19.15 6.80
CA THR A 15 -2.02 18.16 5.72
C THR A 15 -2.50 18.78 4.42
N ALA A 16 -3.08 19.97 4.45
CA ALA A 16 -3.48 20.71 3.25
C ALA A 16 -2.28 21.20 2.41
N LEU A 17 -1.06 21.22 2.98
CA LEU A 17 0.16 21.57 2.26
C LEU A 17 0.83 20.37 1.57
N LEU A 18 0.34 19.15 1.82
CA LEU A 18 0.87 17.96 1.17
C LEU A 18 0.46 17.95 -0.32
N PRO A 19 1.31 17.41 -1.21
CA PRO A 19 0.95 17.27 -2.61
C PRO A 19 -0.34 16.46 -2.76
N SER A 20 -1.21 16.89 -3.66
CA SER A 20 -2.43 16.16 -3.99
C SER A 20 -2.07 14.85 -4.69
N LEU A 21 -2.69 13.76 -4.27
CA LEU A 21 -2.66 12.49 -4.98
C LEU A 21 -3.93 12.38 -5.81
N ASP A 22 -3.78 12.51 -7.13
CA ASP A 22 -4.86 12.26 -8.09
C ASP A 22 -4.86 10.76 -8.43
N MET A 23 -5.83 10.04 -7.88
CA MET A 23 -5.86 8.57 -7.88
C MET A 23 -7.27 8.11 -8.27
N PRO A 24 -7.44 6.90 -8.85
CA PRO A 24 -8.76 6.41 -9.26
C PRO A 24 -9.83 6.43 -8.15
N HIS A 25 -9.45 6.24 -6.89
CA HIS A 25 -10.34 6.30 -5.73
C HIS A 25 -10.54 7.71 -5.14
N HIS A 26 -9.99 8.73 -5.80
CA HIS A 26 -10.27 10.15 -5.59
C HIS A 26 -10.91 10.76 -6.86
N PRO A 27 -11.97 10.15 -7.42
CA PRO A 27 -12.49 10.56 -8.72
C PRO A 27 -12.99 12.00 -8.67
N HIS A 28 -12.78 12.73 -9.76
CA HIS A 28 -13.45 14.00 -9.94
C HIS A 28 -14.98 13.75 -9.95
N PRO A 29 -15.84 14.63 -9.39
CA PRO A 29 -17.29 14.39 -9.34
C PRO A 29 -17.96 14.12 -10.71
N LYS A 30 -17.34 14.58 -11.80
CA LYS A 30 -17.80 14.36 -13.19
C LYS A 30 -17.30 13.05 -13.82
N GLU A 31 -16.39 12.35 -13.15
CA GLU A 31 -15.81 11.11 -13.65
C GLU A 31 -16.61 9.92 -13.11
N TRP A 32 -17.02 9.04 -14.02
CA TRP A 32 -17.67 7.79 -13.67
C TRP A 32 -16.65 6.66 -13.55
N ILE A 33 -16.69 5.97 -12.42
CA ILE A 33 -15.92 4.76 -12.14
C ILE A 33 -16.85 3.84 -11.32
N PRO A 34 -16.91 2.53 -11.63
CA PRO A 34 -17.84 1.61 -10.98
C PRO A 34 -17.52 1.38 -9.49
N TYR A 35 -16.28 1.61 -9.06
CA TYR A 35 -15.88 1.47 -7.67
C TYR A 35 -15.82 2.82 -6.97
N ARG A 36 -16.30 2.91 -5.72
CA ARG A 36 -16.13 4.12 -4.89
C ARG A 36 -15.80 3.80 -3.45
N GLU A 37 -15.01 4.68 -2.85
CA GLU A 37 -14.80 4.71 -1.42
C GLU A 37 -15.92 5.48 -0.73
N GLY A 38 -16.48 4.89 0.33
CA GLY A 38 -17.59 5.45 1.07
C GLY A 38 -17.34 5.46 2.58
N VAL A 39 -18.06 6.33 3.29
CA VAL A 39 -18.18 6.28 4.75
C VAL A 39 -19.65 6.25 5.15
N THR A 40 -20.02 5.30 6.00
CA THR A 40 -21.38 5.22 6.52
C THR A 40 -21.71 6.44 7.40
N ILE A 41 -22.91 6.98 7.24
CA ILE A 41 -23.39 8.14 7.99
C ILE A 41 -24.67 7.80 8.74
N ALA A 42 -24.91 8.52 9.84
CA ALA A 42 -26.16 8.38 10.57
C ALA A 42 -27.30 9.05 9.78
N GLY A 43 -28.41 8.35 9.62
CA GLY A 43 -29.62 8.87 8.98
C GLY A 43 -30.63 7.77 8.73
N LYS A 44 -31.79 8.14 8.17
CA LYS A 44 -32.82 7.18 7.77
C LYS A 44 -32.75 7.02 6.26
N THR A 45 -32.71 5.77 5.81
CA THR A 45 -32.90 5.44 4.40
C THR A 45 -34.37 5.62 4.00
N SER A 46 -34.61 5.72 2.70
CA SER A 46 -35.94 5.80 2.08
C SER A 46 -36.87 4.65 2.49
N SER A 47 -36.31 3.45 2.63
CA SER A 47 -37.03 2.24 3.04
C SER A 47 -37.10 2.05 4.56
N GLY A 48 -36.38 2.86 5.35
CA GLY A 48 -36.18 2.68 6.78
C GLY A 48 -35.30 1.49 7.16
N LYS A 49 -34.74 0.76 6.18
CA LYS A 49 -33.79 -0.34 6.33
C LYS A 49 -32.52 -0.07 5.52
N GLY A 50 -31.40 -0.60 5.96
CA GLY A 50 -30.09 -0.37 5.33
C GLY A 50 -29.33 0.81 5.93
N THR A 51 -28.29 1.25 5.22
CA THR A 51 -27.35 2.29 5.68
C THR A 51 -27.16 3.36 4.62
N LEU A 52 -27.01 4.63 5.03
CA LEU A 52 -26.58 5.71 4.15
C LEU A 52 -25.06 5.78 4.08
N VAL A 53 -24.53 5.98 2.88
CA VAL A 53 -23.09 6.05 2.62
C VAL A 53 -22.75 7.32 1.84
N GLU A 54 -21.84 8.11 2.40
CA GLU A 54 -21.25 9.28 1.75
C GLU A 54 -20.10 8.84 0.84
N VAL A 55 -20.29 8.97 -0.47
CA VAL A 55 -19.35 8.53 -1.54
C VAL A 55 -18.75 9.68 -2.36
N GLY A 56 -18.95 10.93 -1.92
CA GLY A 56 -18.48 12.13 -2.61
C GLY A 56 -19.30 12.50 -3.85
N MET A 57 -20.53 12.00 -3.95
CA MET A 57 -21.54 12.45 -4.92
C MET A 57 -22.36 13.62 -4.33
N GLU A 58 -23.30 14.16 -5.10
CA GLU A 58 -24.18 15.24 -4.62
C GLU A 58 -25.05 14.78 -3.44
N GLU A 59 -25.55 13.55 -3.51
CA GLU A 59 -26.35 12.92 -2.46
C GLU A 59 -25.70 11.61 -1.97
N PRO A 60 -25.86 11.24 -0.69
CA PRO A 60 -25.47 9.94 -0.19
C PRO A 60 -26.22 8.81 -0.92
N VAL A 61 -25.59 7.64 -0.97
CA VAL A 61 -26.22 6.43 -1.52
C VAL A 61 -26.71 5.53 -0.40
N GLU A 62 -27.70 4.69 -0.70
CA GLU A 62 -28.23 3.70 0.22
C GLU A 62 -27.65 2.32 -0.10
N ILE A 63 -27.37 1.53 0.93
CA ILE A 63 -27.00 0.12 0.82
C ILE A 63 -27.95 -0.73 1.67
N GLU A 64 -28.12 -1.99 1.31
CA GLU A 64 -29.04 -2.90 2.01
C GLU A 64 -28.51 -3.33 3.39
N GLU A 65 -27.20 -3.38 3.54
CA GLU A 65 -26.53 -3.82 4.76
C GLU A 65 -26.73 -2.83 5.91
N GLN A 66 -26.78 -3.36 7.13
CA GLN A 66 -26.84 -2.57 8.36
C GLN A 66 -25.43 -2.44 8.95
N ILE A 67 -24.78 -1.31 8.68
CA ILE A 67 -23.38 -1.06 9.04
C ILE A 67 -23.31 0.15 9.99
N PRO A 68 -22.58 0.06 11.13
CA PRO A 68 -22.44 1.18 12.05
C PRO A 68 -21.90 2.44 11.36
N PRO A 69 -22.36 3.65 11.75
CA PRO A 69 -21.83 4.91 11.22
C PRO A 69 -20.31 5.04 11.40
N LYS A 70 -19.68 5.85 10.54
CA LYS A 70 -18.22 6.10 10.49
C LYS A 70 -17.39 4.87 10.11
N THR A 71 -18.01 3.91 9.43
CA THR A 71 -17.32 2.76 8.85
C THR A 71 -16.92 3.10 7.42
N ARG A 72 -15.64 2.95 7.10
CA ARG A 72 -15.14 3.07 5.72
C ARG A 72 -15.38 1.76 4.98
N LEU A 73 -15.87 1.85 3.75
CA LEU A 73 -16.19 0.70 2.91
C LEU A 73 -15.93 1.01 1.43
N THR A 74 -15.87 -0.03 0.62
CA THR A 74 -15.71 0.05 -0.83
C THR A 74 -16.99 -0.45 -1.48
N LEU A 75 -17.56 0.35 -2.37
CA LEU A 75 -18.80 0.03 -3.08
C LEU A 75 -18.53 -0.27 -4.54
N LEU A 76 -19.26 -1.24 -5.08
CA LEU A 76 -19.39 -1.51 -6.51
C LEU A 76 -20.77 -1.07 -6.98
N PHE A 77 -20.82 -0.16 -7.93
CA PHE A 77 -22.03 0.29 -8.58
C PHE A 77 -22.33 -0.61 -9.78
N ALA A 78 -23.57 -1.08 -9.86
CA ALA A 78 -24.08 -1.76 -11.05
C ALA A 78 -24.20 -0.77 -12.22
N ASP A 79 -24.18 -1.30 -13.45
CA ASP A 79 -24.49 -0.49 -14.65
C ASP A 79 -25.92 0.05 -14.62
N ASP A 80 -26.83 -0.70 -14.00
CA ASP A 80 -28.20 -0.28 -13.72
C ASP A 80 -28.24 0.57 -12.43
N GLN A 81 -28.31 1.89 -12.61
CA GLN A 81 -28.35 2.87 -11.52
C GLN A 81 -29.60 2.81 -10.64
N SER A 82 -30.60 1.97 -10.99
CA SER A 82 -31.75 1.72 -10.11
C SER A 82 -31.44 0.75 -8.97
N GLN A 83 -30.33 0.02 -9.06
CA GLN A 83 -29.91 -0.96 -8.06
C GLN A 83 -29.06 -0.31 -6.97
N TYR A 84 -29.15 -0.86 -5.75
CA TYR A 84 -28.26 -0.48 -4.68
C TYR A 84 -26.82 -0.90 -5.01
N PRO A 85 -25.81 -0.06 -4.71
CA PRO A 85 -24.42 -0.47 -4.81
C PRO A 85 -24.10 -1.58 -3.79
N GLU A 86 -23.23 -2.50 -4.19
CA GLU A 86 -22.82 -3.65 -3.37
C GLU A 86 -21.59 -3.32 -2.52
N CYS A 87 -21.58 -3.76 -1.26
CA CYS A 87 -20.38 -3.74 -0.43
C CYS A 87 -19.40 -4.83 -0.87
N VAL A 88 -18.28 -4.41 -1.46
CA VAL A 88 -17.24 -5.34 -1.94
C VAL A 88 -15.97 -5.28 -1.08
N HIS A 89 -15.13 -6.30 -1.22
CA HIS A 89 -13.83 -6.31 -0.57
C HIS A 89 -12.97 -5.12 -1.06
N PRO A 90 -12.20 -4.42 -0.20
CA PRO A 90 -11.38 -3.27 -0.61
C PRO A 90 -10.32 -3.56 -1.67
N SER A 91 -10.00 -4.85 -1.91
CA SER A 91 -9.11 -5.26 -3.00
C SER A 91 -9.82 -5.46 -4.34
N ALA A 92 -11.14 -5.60 -4.38
CA ALA A 92 -11.91 -5.88 -5.60
C ALA A 92 -11.65 -4.86 -6.73
N PRO A 93 -11.55 -3.53 -6.46
CA PRO A 93 -11.20 -2.58 -7.51
C PRO A 93 -9.86 -2.89 -8.19
N ARG A 94 -8.90 -3.46 -7.44
CA ARG A 94 -7.58 -3.85 -7.94
C ARG A 94 -7.59 -5.23 -8.60
N THR A 95 -8.19 -6.23 -7.96
CA THR A 95 -8.14 -7.63 -8.44
C THR A 95 -9.06 -7.87 -9.63
N ASP A 96 -10.21 -7.19 -9.65
CA ASP A 96 -11.29 -7.46 -10.60
C ASP A 96 -11.46 -6.28 -11.56
N GLY A 97 -11.28 -5.04 -11.05
CA GLY A 97 -11.38 -3.81 -11.84
C GLY A 97 -10.08 -3.29 -12.47
N GLY A 98 -8.92 -3.83 -12.09
CA GLY A 98 -7.61 -3.36 -12.60
C GLY A 98 -7.20 -1.95 -12.15
N TYR A 99 -7.90 -1.34 -11.20
CA TYR A 99 -7.60 0.00 -10.70
C TYR A 99 -6.55 -0.02 -9.59
N TYR A 100 -5.71 1.02 -9.55
CA TYR A 100 -4.93 1.28 -8.35
C TYR A 100 -5.81 1.93 -7.27
N TRP A 101 -6.06 1.18 -6.19
CA TRP A 101 -6.97 1.57 -5.12
C TRP A 101 -6.29 2.10 -3.85
N GLY A 102 -5.10 2.69 -4.03
CA GLY A 102 -4.29 3.20 -2.93
C GLY A 102 -3.57 2.09 -2.16
N TYR A 103 -3.26 2.37 -0.90
CA TYR A 103 -2.49 1.47 -0.04
C TYR A 103 -3.06 1.42 1.37
N THR A 104 -2.80 0.31 2.05
CA THR A 104 -3.06 0.14 3.48
C THR A 104 -1.79 0.44 4.28
N VAL A 105 -1.94 1.03 5.46
CA VAL A 105 -0.83 1.28 6.38
C VAL A 105 -0.89 0.27 7.51
N ARG A 106 0.20 -0.50 7.68
CA ARG A 106 0.39 -1.43 8.80
C ARG A 106 1.61 -0.99 9.59
N ARG A 107 1.46 -0.88 10.91
CA ARG A 107 2.57 -0.61 11.83
C ARG A 107 3.12 -1.94 12.34
N CYS A 108 4.42 -2.09 12.27
CA CYS A 108 5.18 -3.22 12.79
C CYS A 108 5.98 -2.77 14.01
N ALA A 109 6.16 -3.64 15.00
CA ALA A 109 6.96 -3.32 16.18
C ALA A 109 8.47 -3.52 15.93
N SER A 110 8.82 -4.41 14.99
CA SER A 110 10.18 -4.83 14.69
C SER A 110 10.34 -5.17 13.20
N LEU A 111 11.55 -5.57 12.78
CA LEU A 111 11.80 -5.98 11.39
C LEU A 111 11.23 -7.38 11.12
N SER A 112 11.35 -8.31 12.07
CA SER A 112 10.75 -9.64 12.03
C SER A 112 9.23 -9.59 11.87
N SER A 113 8.55 -8.68 12.59
CA SER A 113 7.10 -8.50 12.51
C SER A 113 6.62 -7.95 11.15
N VAL A 114 7.51 -7.40 10.33
CA VAL A 114 7.18 -7.11 8.92
C VAL A 114 6.82 -8.40 8.19
N PHE A 115 7.54 -9.50 8.44
CA PHE A 115 7.33 -10.78 7.77
C PHE A 115 6.29 -11.65 8.48
N THR A 116 6.40 -11.81 9.80
CA THR A 116 5.57 -12.75 10.57
C THR A 116 4.13 -12.29 10.74
N GLU A 117 3.87 -10.98 10.63
CA GLU A 117 2.52 -10.38 10.68
C GLU A 117 2.05 -9.94 9.27
N SER A 118 2.48 -10.64 8.22
CA SER A 118 2.00 -10.42 6.85
C SER A 118 0.46 -10.48 6.79
N PRO A 119 -0.20 -9.61 6.02
CA PRO A 119 -1.65 -9.67 5.82
C PRO A 119 -2.08 -10.76 4.82
N TYR A 120 -1.12 -11.51 4.27
CA TYR A 120 -1.35 -12.58 3.30
C TYR A 120 -1.10 -13.93 3.96
N ASP A 121 -2.01 -14.89 3.76
CA ASP A 121 -1.95 -16.24 4.35
C ASP A 121 -0.65 -16.97 4.00
N ASP A 122 -0.17 -16.81 2.75
CA ASP A 122 1.09 -17.41 2.26
C ASP A 122 2.33 -16.52 2.54
N GLY A 123 2.16 -15.38 3.22
CA GLY A 123 3.24 -14.41 3.43
C GLY A 123 3.61 -13.61 2.18
N TYR A 124 4.83 -13.07 2.18
CA TYR A 124 5.44 -12.46 1.00
C TYR A 124 6.31 -13.53 0.32
N ASP A 125 5.95 -13.95 -0.90
CA ASP A 125 6.65 -15.01 -1.62
C ASP A 125 7.92 -14.52 -2.33
N VAL A 126 8.11 -13.20 -2.42
CA VAL A 126 9.37 -12.57 -2.79
C VAL A 126 9.64 -11.37 -1.89
N SER A 127 10.88 -11.26 -1.41
CA SER A 127 11.34 -10.19 -0.55
C SER A 127 12.65 -9.56 -1.06
N ILE A 128 12.69 -8.24 -1.05
CA ILE A 128 13.83 -7.43 -1.50
C ILE A 128 14.25 -6.49 -0.36
N GLY A 129 15.48 -6.64 0.12
CA GLY A 129 16.13 -5.67 0.99
C GLY A 129 17.00 -4.72 0.18
N THR A 130 16.85 -3.41 0.39
CA THR A 130 17.67 -2.41 -0.31
C THR A 130 18.88 -1.98 0.51
N SER A 131 20.08 -1.98 -0.09
CA SER A 131 21.32 -1.53 0.53
C SER A 131 22.37 -1.13 -0.50
N GLU A 132 23.18 -0.11 -0.20
CA GLU A 132 24.35 0.25 -1.03
C GLU A 132 25.35 -0.92 -1.17
N ARG A 133 25.36 -1.83 -0.18
CA ARG A 133 26.18 -3.06 -0.14
C ARG A 133 25.55 -4.23 -0.90
N GLY A 134 24.37 -4.04 -1.48
CA GLY A 134 23.65 -5.06 -2.24
C GLY A 134 24.22 -5.30 -3.64
N LEU A 135 23.72 -6.34 -4.29
CA LEU A 135 24.01 -6.62 -5.69
C LEU A 135 23.31 -5.56 -6.57
N PRO A 136 24.00 -4.92 -7.54
CA PRO A 136 23.34 -3.97 -8.43
C PRO A 136 22.12 -4.60 -9.13
N VAL A 137 21.01 -3.87 -9.19
CA VAL A 137 19.76 -4.35 -9.80
C VAL A 137 19.98 -4.90 -11.21
N SER A 138 20.77 -4.22 -12.03
CA SER A 138 21.08 -4.66 -13.41
C SER A 138 21.86 -5.97 -13.51
N ARG A 139 22.50 -6.41 -12.42
CA ARG A 139 23.17 -7.72 -12.34
C ARG A 139 22.25 -8.80 -11.78
N ALA A 140 21.43 -8.46 -10.80
CA ALA A 140 20.44 -9.37 -10.23
C ALA A 140 19.33 -9.71 -11.25
N PHE A 141 18.90 -8.69 -11.99
CA PHE A 141 17.86 -8.75 -13.01
C PHE A 141 18.36 -8.07 -14.28
N PRO A 142 19.12 -8.80 -15.12
CA PRO A 142 19.63 -8.27 -16.37
C PRO A 142 18.50 -7.79 -17.29
N PRO A 143 18.63 -6.64 -17.98
CA PRO A 143 17.62 -6.15 -18.91
C PRO A 143 17.32 -7.12 -20.07
N SER A 144 18.24 -8.03 -20.37
CA SER A 144 18.05 -9.09 -21.36
C SER A 144 17.07 -10.19 -20.90
N SER A 145 16.77 -10.27 -19.60
CA SER A 145 15.72 -11.15 -19.08
C SER A 145 14.36 -10.53 -19.37
N SER A 146 13.75 -10.91 -20.50
CA SER A 146 12.45 -10.40 -20.96
C SER A 146 11.25 -10.89 -20.13
N LYS A 147 11.48 -11.61 -19.03
CA LYS A 147 10.40 -12.19 -18.23
C LYS A 147 10.26 -11.42 -16.92
N PRO A 148 9.05 -10.89 -16.62
CA PRO A 148 8.72 -10.45 -15.28
C PRO A 148 9.07 -11.50 -14.24
N LEU A 149 9.46 -11.03 -13.06
CA LEU A 149 9.60 -11.85 -11.88
C LEU A 149 8.22 -12.40 -11.53
N LYS A 150 8.13 -13.72 -11.36
CA LYS A 150 6.88 -14.36 -10.92
C LYS A 150 6.75 -14.23 -9.41
N PHE A 151 5.71 -13.57 -8.94
CA PHE A 151 5.34 -13.48 -7.52
C PHE A 151 3.85 -13.19 -7.38
N LYS A 152 3.29 -13.46 -6.19
CA LYS A 152 1.95 -13.03 -5.78
C LYS A 152 2.01 -11.78 -4.89
N HIS A 153 2.96 -11.74 -3.96
CA HIS A 153 3.11 -10.75 -2.91
C HIS A 153 4.60 -10.36 -2.73
N LEU A 154 5.01 -9.31 -3.43
CA LEU A 154 6.37 -8.75 -3.31
C LEU A 154 6.47 -7.79 -2.12
N LEU A 155 7.48 -7.99 -1.29
CA LEU A 155 7.90 -7.06 -0.23
C LEU A 155 9.20 -6.36 -0.62
N ILE A 156 9.24 -5.03 -0.55
CA ILE A 156 10.47 -4.23 -0.69
C ILE A 156 10.70 -3.47 0.62
N VAL A 157 11.85 -3.69 1.26
CA VAL A 157 12.15 -3.13 2.57
C VAL A 157 13.32 -2.15 2.48
N PHE A 158 13.09 -0.96 3.04
CA PHE A 158 14.03 0.14 3.03
C PHE A 158 14.60 0.39 4.43
N GLY A 159 15.91 0.55 4.51
CA GLY A 159 16.59 0.93 5.75
C GLY A 159 16.43 2.41 6.06
N GLY A 160 16.58 2.76 7.34
CA GLY A 160 16.81 4.13 7.77
C GLY A 160 18.26 4.59 7.51
N PRO A 161 18.69 5.72 8.08
CA PRO A 161 20.04 6.26 7.89
C PRO A 161 21.18 5.30 8.29
N ARG A 162 20.90 4.32 9.16
CA ARG A 162 21.84 3.29 9.63
C ARG A 162 21.68 1.94 8.93
N GLY A 163 20.89 1.87 7.86
CA GLY A 163 20.58 0.65 7.14
C GLY A 163 19.58 -0.27 7.85
N LEU A 164 19.24 -1.37 7.18
CA LEU A 164 18.37 -2.42 7.73
C LEU A 164 19.08 -3.23 8.83
N GLU A 165 20.41 -3.27 8.80
CA GLU A 165 21.21 -3.93 9.82
C GLU A 165 20.96 -3.34 11.20
N PHE A 166 20.71 -2.03 11.28
CA PHE A 166 20.35 -1.40 12.55
C PHE A 166 19.00 -1.87 13.07
N ALA A 167 18.01 -2.07 12.19
CA ALA A 167 16.72 -2.63 12.60
C ALA A 167 16.89 -4.09 13.08
N SER A 168 17.65 -4.90 12.34
CA SER A 168 17.96 -6.30 12.70
C SER A 168 18.67 -6.43 14.06
N MET A 169 19.60 -5.51 14.37
CA MET A 169 20.31 -5.49 15.67
C MET A 169 19.43 -5.16 16.87
N ASN A 170 18.28 -4.48 16.64
CA ASN A 170 17.34 -4.07 17.70
C ASN A 170 16.07 -4.96 17.70
N ASP A 171 16.16 -6.14 17.11
CA ASP A 171 15.06 -7.09 17.00
C ASP A 171 15.43 -8.37 17.77
N GLU A 172 14.74 -8.63 18.87
CA GLU A 172 15.04 -9.75 19.76
C GLU A 172 14.85 -11.11 19.08
N GLU A 173 13.86 -11.24 18.19
CA GLU A 173 13.61 -12.48 17.45
C GLU A 173 14.76 -12.78 16.48
N LEU A 174 15.25 -11.75 15.78
CA LEU A 174 16.37 -11.89 14.85
C LEU A 174 17.69 -12.10 15.57
N SER A 175 17.89 -11.43 16.71
CA SER A 175 19.01 -11.66 17.62
C SER A 175 19.08 -13.11 18.10
N GLY A 176 17.94 -13.67 18.53
CA GLY A 176 17.84 -15.07 18.96
C GLY A 176 18.13 -16.10 17.86
N ARG A 177 18.08 -15.68 16.58
CA ARG A 177 18.39 -16.52 15.40
C ARG A 177 19.77 -16.22 14.79
N ASP A 178 20.59 -15.39 15.43
CA ASP A 178 21.90 -14.94 14.92
C ASP A 178 21.82 -14.25 13.55
N VAL A 179 20.71 -13.55 13.28
CA VAL A 179 20.50 -12.76 12.07
C VAL A 179 20.78 -11.29 12.38
N GLN A 180 22.06 -10.92 12.37
CA GLN A 180 22.52 -9.56 12.68
C GLN A 180 23.64 -9.09 11.74
N GLY A 181 23.83 -7.77 11.65
CA GLY A 181 24.89 -7.18 10.84
C GLY A 181 24.79 -7.63 9.38
N ILE A 182 25.88 -8.19 8.83
CA ILE A 182 25.89 -8.66 7.43
C ILE A 182 24.89 -9.79 7.16
N LYS A 183 24.52 -10.58 8.17
CA LYS A 183 23.53 -11.66 8.04
C LYS A 183 22.10 -11.15 7.90
N THR A 184 21.84 -9.86 8.13
CA THR A 184 20.53 -9.25 7.85
C THR A 184 20.06 -9.51 6.41
N ARG A 185 21.00 -9.63 5.46
CA ARG A 185 20.70 -9.97 4.06
C ARG A 185 20.00 -11.33 3.90
N GLU A 186 20.16 -12.24 4.85
CA GLU A 186 19.60 -13.60 4.82
C GLU A 186 18.08 -13.62 5.09
N LEU A 187 17.51 -12.48 5.52
CA LEU A 187 16.06 -12.29 5.61
C LEU A 187 15.38 -12.11 4.25
N PHE A 188 16.16 -11.85 3.19
CA PHE A 188 15.65 -11.42 1.90
C PHE A 188 16.05 -12.38 0.79
N ASP A 189 15.13 -12.64 -0.13
CA ASP A 189 15.43 -13.39 -1.35
C ASP A 189 16.43 -12.63 -2.23
N HIS A 190 16.33 -11.29 -2.22
CA HIS A 190 17.25 -10.41 -2.92
C HIS A 190 17.74 -9.27 -2.04
N TRP A 191 19.06 -9.06 -2.03
CA TRP A 191 19.73 -7.95 -1.36
C TRP A 191 20.35 -7.02 -2.39
N LEU A 192 19.70 -5.88 -2.66
CA LEU A 192 19.93 -5.11 -3.88
C LEU A 192 20.46 -3.70 -3.64
N ASN A 193 21.40 -3.30 -4.49
CA ASN A 193 21.79 -1.90 -4.67
C ASN A 193 21.01 -1.31 -5.85
N VAL A 194 20.07 -0.40 -5.53
CA VAL A 194 19.16 0.25 -6.49
C VAL A 194 19.78 1.48 -7.17
N LEU A 195 20.93 1.97 -6.71
CA LEU A 195 21.66 3.09 -7.31
C LEU A 195 23.18 2.86 -7.22
N PRO A 196 23.76 1.98 -8.05
CA PRO A 196 25.20 1.79 -8.10
C PRO A 196 25.91 3.10 -8.47
N ASN A 197 27.08 3.32 -7.89
CA ASN A 197 27.89 4.55 -8.08
C ASN A 197 27.17 5.83 -7.67
N GLN A 198 26.34 5.79 -6.61
CA GLN A 198 25.76 7.00 -6.04
C GLN A 198 26.85 8.05 -5.73
N GLY A 199 26.61 9.30 -6.12
CA GLY A 199 27.54 10.41 -5.90
C GLY A 199 27.43 11.05 -4.52
N SER A 200 26.43 10.64 -3.72
CA SER A 200 26.25 11.07 -2.34
C SER A 200 26.74 10.00 -1.37
N ARG A 201 27.14 10.42 -0.16
CA ARG A 201 27.48 9.47 0.92
C ARG A 201 26.28 8.64 1.35
N THR A 202 25.09 9.23 1.31
CA THR A 202 23.85 8.62 1.77
C THR A 202 22.71 9.02 0.84
N ILE A 203 21.79 8.09 0.60
CA ILE A 203 20.49 8.36 -0.01
C ILE A 203 19.46 8.33 1.13
N ARG A 204 18.65 9.37 1.26
CA ARG A 204 17.60 9.39 2.29
C ARG A 204 16.50 8.39 1.93
N THR A 205 15.83 7.84 2.92
CA THR A 205 14.82 6.78 2.68
C THR A 205 13.70 7.25 1.73
N ASP A 206 13.27 8.50 1.83
CA ASP A 206 12.27 9.10 0.93
C ASP A 206 12.75 9.17 -0.53
N GLU A 207 14.04 9.45 -0.77
CA GLU A 207 14.66 9.42 -2.10
C GLU A 207 14.79 7.97 -2.60
N ALA A 208 15.23 7.07 -1.71
CA ALA A 208 15.47 5.66 -2.04
C ALA A 208 14.20 4.94 -2.49
N VAL A 209 13.04 5.26 -1.92
CA VAL A 209 11.75 4.68 -2.34
C VAL A 209 11.47 4.95 -3.81
N PHE A 210 11.57 6.20 -4.27
CA PHE A 210 11.32 6.54 -5.68
C PHE A 210 12.34 5.90 -6.62
N ILE A 211 13.61 5.90 -6.24
CA ILE A 211 14.70 5.32 -7.02
C ILE A 211 14.50 3.82 -7.18
N ALA A 212 14.24 3.11 -6.07
CA ALA A 212 14.04 1.66 -6.08
C ALA A 212 12.80 1.25 -6.87
N LEU A 213 11.65 1.90 -6.65
CA LEU A 213 10.42 1.56 -7.37
C LEU A 213 10.55 1.79 -8.88
N THR A 214 11.31 2.81 -9.29
CA THR A 214 11.62 3.05 -10.70
C THR A 214 12.59 2.01 -11.25
N ALA A 215 13.67 1.71 -10.53
CA ALA A 215 14.70 0.75 -10.94
C ALA A 215 14.18 -0.69 -11.01
N LEU A 216 13.20 -1.04 -10.16
CA LEU A 216 12.62 -2.38 -10.06
C LEU A 216 11.35 -2.55 -10.89
N ARG A 217 10.82 -1.47 -11.51
CA ARG A 217 9.56 -1.52 -12.28
C ARG A 217 9.50 -2.66 -13.29
N GLY A 218 10.59 -2.91 -14.00
CA GLY A 218 10.68 -3.98 -15.00
C GLY A 218 10.49 -5.41 -14.45
N LEU A 219 10.48 -5.59 -13.13
CA LEU A 219 10.22 -6.89 -12.51
C LEU A 219 8.75 -7.31 -12.58
N TRP A 220 7.81 -6.36 -12.63
CA TRP A 220 6.37 -6.67 -12.67
C TRP A 220 5.65 -6.01 -13.85
N ASP A 221 6.31 -5.08 -14.54
CA ASP A 221 5.80 -4.38 -15.70
C ASP A 221 6.74 -4.68 -16.87
N ALA A 222 6.55 -5.83 -17.51
CA ALA A 222 7.08 -6.05 -18.86
C ALA A 222 6.17 -5.28 -19.80
N GLY A 223 6.61 -4.10 -20.22
CA GLY A 223 5.88 -3.25 -21.16
C GLY A 223 5.49 -3.97 -22.45
#